data_AF-A0A382PZS9-F1
#
_entry.id   AF-A0A382PZS9-F1
#
_cell.length_a   1.000
_cell.length_b   1.000
_cell.length_c   1.000
_cell.angle_alpha   90.00
_cell.angle_beta   90.00
_cell.angle_gamma   90.00
#
_symmetry.space_group_name_H-M   'P 1'
#
loop_
_entity.id
_entity.type
_entity.pdbx_description
1 polymer ?
#
loop_
_entity_poly.entity_id
_entity_poly.type
_entity_poly.pdbx_seq_one_letter_code
_entity_poly.pdbx_strand_id
1 'polypeptide(L)'
;MTFLNLLLLIVIILLILVSGFLSGSETAITATSKARIISKIKKGNQKAKYVKMIIDDKDSIISSLLLSNNLVNILASSLATAFFYDLFGLTGIFYATLLMTFLLVIFAEVLPKTYSLNKPTRTTLIIAPTIYYLNKMLLPFVFLINKTVNLIIRNKDQKDLTVSDEQSEEELQGVIDLYQTSNPDSEHEKEMLQSILKLNDTIVEEVFTHRKNIYSIDINLNLDEIIKKINLSKFTRIP
;
A
#
# COMPACT_ATOMS: atom_id res chain seq x y z
N MET A 1 -38.57 26.84 -13.14
CA MET A 1 -38.02 25.70 -12.38
C MET A 1 -38.97 25.40 -11.24
N THR A 2 -39.54 24.19 -11.20
CA THR A 2 -40.37 23.75 -10.07
C THR A 2 -39.49 23.50 -8.84
N PHE A 3 -40.08 23.54 -7.64
CA PHE A 3 -39.37 23.19 -6.39
C PHE A 3 -38.68 21.81 -6.49
N LEU A 4 -39.34 20.87 -7.17
CA LEU A 4 -38.81 19.53 -7.43
C LEU A 4 -37.51 19.56 -8.23
N ASN A 5 -37.41 20.39 -9.27
CA ASN A 5 -36.20 20.52 -10.09
C ASN A 5 -35.01 21.03 -9.28
N LEU A 6 -35.24 21.99 -8.38
CA LEU A 6 -34.20 22.50 -7.49
C LEU A 6 -33.70 21.42 -6.51
N LEU A 7 -34.65 20.67 -5.91
CA LEU A 7 -34.31 19.57 -5.02
C LEU A 7 -33.48 18.50 -5.74
N LEU A 8 -33.87 18.14 -6.97
CA LEU A 8 -33.22 17.12 -7.76
C LEU A 8 -31.80 17.52 -8.14
N LEU A 9 -31.58 18.79 -8.50
CA LEU A 9 -30.24 19.34 -8.73
C LEU A 9 -29.35 19.26 -7.47
N ILE A 10 -29.88 19.62 -6.29
CA ILE A 10 -29.15 19.52 -5.02
C ILE A 10 -28.76 18.07 -4.73
N VAL A 11 -29.67 17.13 -4.95
CA VAL A 11 -29.41 15.69 -4.78
C VAL A 11 -28.32 15.21 -5.73
N ILE A 12 -28.34 15.60 -7.01
CA ILE A 12 -27.30 15.24 -7.98
C ILE A 12 -25.93 15.76 -7.51
N ILE A 13 -25.84 17.03 -7.09
CA ILE A 13 -24.60 17.62 -6.60
C ILE A 13 -24.09 16.85 -5.38
N LEU A 14 -24.97 16.52 -4.43
CA LEU A 14 -24.60 15.74 -3.24
C LEU A 14 -24.08 14.34 -3.64
N LEU A 15 -24.73 13.67 -4.59
CA LEU A 15 -24.30 12.35 -5.07
C LEU A 15 -22.92 12.42 -5.73
N ILE A 16 -22.62 13.45 -6.53
CA ILE A 16 -21.29 13.64 -7.12
C ILE A 16 -20.23 13.79 -6.03
N LEU A 17 -20.52 14.55 -4.97
CA LEU A 17 -19.60 14.71 -3.83
C LEU A 17 -19.38 13.40 -3.06
N VAL A 18 -20.45 12.64 -2.84
CA VAL A 18 -20.38 11.31 -2.20
C VAL A 18 -19.55 10.35 -3.05
N SER A 19 -19.76 10.35 -4.37
CA SER A 19 -18.99 9.55 -5.32
C SER A 19 -17.50 9.92 -5.27
N GLY A 20 -17.18 11.20 -5.29
CA GLY A 20 -15.82 11.68 -5.14
C GLY A 20 -15.16 11.27 -3.82
N PHE A 21 -15.91 11.32 -2.71
CA PHE A 21 -15.44 10.81 -1.42
C PHE A 21 -15.14 9.31 -1.46
N LEU A 22 -16.01 8.48 -2.06
CA LEU A 22 -15.82 7.04 -2.16
C LEU A 22 -14.62 6.67 -3.04
N SER A 23 -14.51 7.32 -4.19
CA SER A 23 -13.43 7.15 -5.17
C SER A 23 -12.05 7.57 -4.62
N GLY A 24 -12.00 8.72 -3.94
CA GLY A 24 -10.80 9.14 -3.21
C GLY A 24 -10.44 8.19 -2.06
N SER A 25 -11.46 7.69 -1.34
CA SER A 25 -11.28 6.74 -0.24
C SER A 25 -10.65 5.43 -0.70
N GLU A 26 -11.14 4.86 -1.80
CA GLU A 26 -10.58 3.66 -2.43
C GLU A 26 -9.10 3.85 -2.76
N THR A 27 -8.76 4.97 -3.42
CA THR A 27 -7.37 5.27 -3.80
C THR A 27 -6.48 5.51 -2.59
N ALA A 28 -6.96 6.21 -1.57
CA ALA A 28 -6.22 6.42 -0.33
C ALA A 28 -5.90 5.08 0.36
N ILE A 29 -6.90 4.19 0.49
CA ILE A 29 -6.74 2.89 1.14
C ILE A 29 -5.77 2.01 0.35
N THR A 30 -5.91 1.96 -0.98
CA THR A 30 -5.04 1.17 -1.85
C THR A 30 -3.59 1.64 -1.82
N ALA A 31 -3.36 2.95 -1.78
CA ALA A 31 -2.01 3.55 -1.76
C ALA A 31 -1.38 3.64 -0.34
N THR A 32 -2.11 3.28 0.71
CA THR A 32 -1.59 3.39 2.09
C THR A 32 -0.68 2.22 2.45
N SER A 33 0.55 2.53 2.89
CA SER A 33 1.51 1.53 3.38
C SER A 33 1.07 0.89 4.71
N LYS A 34 0.97 -0.45 4.74
CA LYS A 34 0.72 -1.24 5.94
C LYS A 34 1.78 -1.01 7.02
N ALA A 35 3.06 -0.95 6.65
CA ALA A 35 4.17 -0.70 7.57
C ALA A 35 4.04 0.66 8.29
N ARG A 36 3.66 1.72 7.56
CA ARG A 36 3.42 3.05 8.16
C ARG A 36 2.26 3.02 9.17
N ILE A 37 1.20 2.27 8.88
CA ILE A 37 0.05 2.13 9.79
C ILE A 37 0.43 1.36 11.06
N ILE A 38 1.19 0.27 10.94
CA ILE A 38 1.72 -0.47 12.09
C ILE A 38 2.57 0.46 12.98
N SER A 39 3.45 1.26 12.38
CA SER A 39 4.24 2.26 13.10
C SER A 39 3.36 3.29 13.83
N LYS A 40 2.28 3.77 13.20
CA LYS A 40 1.32 4.68 13.83
C LYS A 40 0.55 4.05 14.99
N ILE A 41 0.22 2.75 14.91
CA ILE A 41 -0.40 2.01 16.02
C ILE A 41 0.56 1.90 17.20
N LYS A 42 1.82 1.54 16.95
CA LYS A 42 2.86 1.49 18.00
C LYS A 42 3.05 2.84 18.70
N LYS A 43 2.86 3.94 17.97
CA LYS A 43 2.86 5.33 18.50
C LYS A 43 1.55 5.76 19.17
N GLY A 44 0.60 4.85 19.42
CA GLY A 44 -0.63 5.12 20.16
C GLY A 44 -1.79 5.72 19.35
N ASN A 45 -1.72 5.76 18.01
CA ASN A 45 -2.80 6.34 17.21
C ASN A 45 -4.01 5.39 17.13
N GLN A 46 -5.13 5.76 17.78
CA GLN A 46 -6.35 4.94 17.80
C GLN A 46 -7.01 4.82 16.42
N LYS A 47 -6.96 5.86 15.57
CA LYS A 47 -7.53 5.81 14.21
C LYS A 47 -6.79 4.80 13.33
N ALA A 48 -5.50 4.57 13.58
CA ALA A 48 -4.71 3.58 12.87
C ALA A 48 -5.20 2.14 13.09
N LYS A 49 -5.93 1.87 14.18
CA LYS A 49 -6.57 0.56 14.41
C LYS A 49 -7.68 0.27 13.40
N TYR A 50 -8.53 1.25 13.10
CA TYR A 50 -9.55 1.12 12.06
C TYR A 50 -8.90 0.91 10.69
N VAL A 51 -7.83 1.65 10.40
CA VAL A 51 -7.08 1.46 9.15
C VAL A 51 -6.51 0.05 9.05
N LYS A 52 -5.99 -0.50 10.15
CA LYS A 52 -5.51 -1.89 10.17
C LYS A 52 -6.63 -2.88 9.86
N MET A 53 -7.81 -2.75 10.48
CA MET A 53 -8.96 -3.60 10.18
C MET A 53 -9.38 -3.51 8.70
N ILE A 54 -9.32 -2.32 8.12
CA ILE A 54 -9.60 -2.10 6.69
C ILE A 54 -8.55 -2.77 5.79
N ILE A 55 -7.27 -2.66 6.12
CA ILE A 55 -6.18 -3.25 5.33
C ILE A 55 -6.17 -4.78 5.45
N ASP A 56 -6.53 -5.32 6.63
CA ASP A 56 -6.57 -6.76 6.85
C ASP A 56 -7.77 -7.43 6.13
N ASP A 57 -8.84 -6.68 5.83
CA ASP A 57 -10.02 -7.12 5.04
C ASP A 57 -10.17 -6.30 3.73
N LYS A 58 -9.04 -6.08 3.05
CA LYS A 58 -8.96 -5.16 1.90
C LYS A 58 -9.91 -5.54 0.77
N ASP A 59 -10.10 -6.83 0.50
CA ASP A 59 -10.94 -7.31 -0.60
C ASP A 59 -12.42 -6.98 -0.38
N SER A 60 -12.95 -7.18 0.84
CA SER A 60 -14.32 -6.78 1.17
C SER A 60 -14.48 -5.26 1.10
N ILE A 61 -13.51 -4.51 1.62
CA ILE A 61 -13.57 -3.04 1.64
C ILE A 61 -13.58 -2.47 0.23
N ILE A 62 -12.67 -2.92 -0.64
CA ILE A 62 -12.61 -2.48 -2.04
C ILE A 62 -13.92 -2.82 -2.74
N SER A 63 -14.43 -4.04 -2.55
CA SER A 63 -15.72 -4.46 -3.14
C SER A 63 -16.89 -3.58 -2.66
N SER A 64 -16.93 -3.23 -1.37
CA SER A 64 -17.95 -2.33 -0.81
C SER A 64 -17.85 -0.92 -1.39
N LEU A 65 -16.63 -0.39 -1.55
CA LEU A 65 -16.40 0.94 -2.10
C LEU A 65 -16.80 1.00 -3.57
N LEU A 66 -16.38 0.01 -4.36
CA LEU A 66 -16.75 -0.12 -5.77
C LEU A 66 -18.26 -0.23 -5.95
N LEU A 67 -18.94 -1.07 -5.14
CA LEU A 67 -20.40 -1.19 -5.16
C LEU A 67 -21.07 0.16 -4.86
N SER A 68 -20.65 0.82 -3.79
CA SER A 68 -21.21 2.12 -3.38
C SER A 68 -20.99 3.19 -4.45
N ASN A 69 -19.79 3.27 -5.00
CA ASN A 69 -19.42 4.26 -6.00
C ASN A 69 -20.25 4.06 -7.27
N ASN A 70 -20.36 2.83 -7.76
CA ASN A 70 -21.18 2.51 -8.93
C ASN A 70 -22.66 2.82 -8.69
N LEU A 71 -23.20 2.47 -7.52
CA LEU A 71 -24.58 2.79 -7.18
C LEU A 71 -24.82 4.29 -7.21
N VAL A 72 -23.97 5.08 -6.56
CA VAL A 72 -24.08 6.55 -6.51
C VAL A 72 -23.96 7.16 -7.92
N ASN A 73 -23.04 6.67 -8.76
CA ASN A 73 -22.85 7.17 -10.12
C ASN A 73 -24.05 6.87 -11.03
N ILE A 74 -24.60 5.65 -10.95
CA ILE A 74 -25.79 5.26 -11.72
C ILE A 74 -27.00 6.08 -11.27
N LEU A 75 -27.18 6.28 -9.96
CA LEU A 75 -28.24 7.12 -9.41
C LEU A 75 -28.10 8.58 -9.84
N ALA A 76 -26.89 9.15 -9.75
CA ALA A 76 -26.65 10.54 -10.15
C ALA A 76 -26.92 10.75 -11.64
N SER A 77 -26.40 9.85 -12.49
CA SER A 77 -26.59 9.93 -13.95
C SER A 77 -28.04 9.73 -14.36
N SER A 78 -28.73 8.74 -13.78
CA SER A 78 -30.16 8.50 -14.09
C SER A 78 -31.05 9.67 -13.66
N LEU A 79 -30.83 10.24 -12.48
CA LEU A 79 -31.53 11.44 -12.02
C LEU A 79 -31.22 12.65 -12.90
N ALA A 80 -29.96 12.84 -13.29
CA ALA A 80 -29.59 13.91 -14.22
C ALA A 80 -30.26 13.74 -15.58
N THR A 81 -30.31 12.52 -16.12
CA THR A 81 -31.02 12.24 -17.38
C THR A 81 -32.49 12.61 -17.27
N ALA A 82 -33.18 12.23 -16.19
CA ALA A 82 -34.57 12.62 -15.96
C ALA A 82 -34.73 14.14 -15.87
N PHE A 83 -33.85 14.81 -15.10
CA PHE A 83 -33.87 16.27 -14.94
C PHE A 83 -33.72 17.02 -16.26
N PHE A 84 -32.73 16.65 -17.08
CA PHE A 84 -32.52 17.31 -18.37
C PHE A 84 -33.60 16.94 -19.38
N TYR A 85 -34.17 15.73 -19.31
CA TYR A 85 -35.31 15.34 -20.15
C TYR A 85 -36.53 16.21 -19.87
N ASP A 86 -36.86 16.47 -18.61
CA ASP A 86 -38.00 17.33 -18.25
C ASP A 86 -37.82 18.78 -18.73
N LEU A 87 -36.57 19.24 -18.89
CA LEU A 87 -36.27 20.61 -19.32
C LEU A 87 -36.14 20.79 -20.83
N PHE A 88 -35.56 19.81 -21.52
CA PHE A 88 -35.15 19.93 -22.92
C PHE A 88 -35.74 18.82 -23.81
N GLY A 89 -36.51 17.88 -23.25
CA GLY A 89 -37.02 16.71 -23.96
C GLY A 89 -35.91 15.74 -24.37
N LEU A 90 -36.06 15.11 -25.54
CA LEU A 90 -35.11 14.12 -26.07
C LEU A 90 -33.66 14.64 -26.18
N THR A 91 -33.47 15.93 -26.54
CA THR A 91 -32.12 16.52 -26.63
C THR A 91 -31.48 16.67 -25.25
N GLY A 92 -32.28 16.75 -24.18
CA GLY A 92 -31.83 16.77 -22.79
C GLY A 92 -31.00 15.55 -22.40
N ILE A 93 -31.30 14.38 -22.97
CA ILE A 93 -30.55 13.14 -22.69
C ILE A 93 -29.09 13.30 -23.13
N PHE A 94 -28.85 13.92 -24.29
CA PHE A 94 -27.50 14.20 -24.79
C PHE A 94 -26.75 15.18 -23.88
N TYR A 95 -27.42 16.26 -23.42
CA TYR A 95 -26.83 17.21 -22.48
C TYR A 95 -26.49 16.57 -21.13
N ALA A 96 -27.40 15.76 -20.57
CA ALA A 96 -27.13 15.01 -19.35
C ALA A 96 -25.92 14.10 -19.51
N THR A 97 -25.85 13.36 -20.61
CA THR A 97 -24.76 12.40 -20.86
C THR A 97 -23.42 13.11 -20.92
N LEU A 98 -23.32 14.18 -21.73
CA LEU A 98 -22.06 14.92 -21.88
C LEU A 98 -21.64 15.60 -20.57
N LEU A 99 -22.58 16.28 -19.91
CA LEU A 99 -22.30 17.06 -18.70
C LEU A 99 -22.00 16.15 -17.51
N MET A 100 -22.75 15.06 -17.31
CA MET A 100 -22.47 14.10 -16.23
C MET A 100 -21.16 13.36 -16.46
N THR A 101 -20.82 13.01 -17.70
CA THR A 101 -19.51 12.40 -18.00
C THR A 101 -18.39 13.33 -17.57
N PHE A 102 -18.44 14.60 -17.96
CA PHE A 102 -17.44 15.59 -17.56
C PHE A 102 -17.39 15.80 -16.04
N LEU A 103 -18.55 15.96 -15.40
CA LEU A 103 -18.62 16.20 -13.96
C LEU A 103 -18.13 15.00 -13.15
N LEU A 104 -18.56 13.78 -13.47
CA LEU A 104 -18.13 12.58 -12.74
C LEU A 104 -16.64 12.33 -12.94
N VAL A 105 -16.13 12.42 -14.18
CA VAL A 105 -14.69 12.21 -14.43
C VAL A 105 -13.85 13.22 -13.66
N ILE A 106 -14.22 14.50 -13.63
CA ILE A 106 -13.40 15.51 -12.95
C ILE A 106 -13.60 15.45 -11.44
N PHE A 107 -14.84 15.59 -10.98
CA PHE A 107 -15.14 15.84 -9.56
C PHE A 107 -15.34 14.57 -8.75
N ALA A 108 -15.78 13.48 -9.38
CA ALA A 108 -15.99 12.20 -8.68
C ALA A 108 -14.83 11.21 -8.88
N GLU A 109 -13.96 11.42 -9.87
CA GLU A 109 -12.92 10.46 -10.20
C GLU A 109 -11.51 11.05 -10.15
N VAL A 110 -11.13 11.89 -11.09
CA VAL A 110 -9.74 12.37 -11.22
C VAL A 110 -9.32 13.21 -10.01
N LEU A 111 -10.06 14.27 -9.68
CA LEU A 111 -9.66 15.21 -8.62
C LEU A 111 -9.55 14.53 -7.24
N PRO A 112 -10.55 13.75 -6.76
CA PRO A 112 -10.45 13.11 -5.45
C PRO A 112 -9.35 12.04 -5.38
N LYS A 113 -9.13 11.29 -6.47
CA LYS A 113 -8.05 10.29 -6.55
C LYS A 113 -6.68 10.96 -6.49
N THR A 114 -6.46 12.03 -7.28
CA THR A 114 -5.20 12.79 -7.26
C THR A 114 -4.94 13.40 -5.88
N TYR A 115 -5.94 13.98 -5.22
CA TYR A 115 -5.78 14.49 -3.86
C TYR A 115 -5.37 13.39 -2.87
N SER A 116 -5.99 12.23 -2.99
CA SER A 116 -5.77 11.08 -2.09
C SER A 116 -4.38 10.45 -2.27
N LEU A 117 -3.85 10.42 -3.49
CA LEU A 117 -2.50 9.94 -3.80
C LEU A 117 -1.38 10.80 -3.19
N ASN A 118 -1.62 12.10 -3.01
CA ASN A 118 -0.61 12.99 -2.42
C ASN A 118 -0.36 12.71 -0.94
N LYS A 119 -1.40 12.29 -0.19
CA LYS A 119 -1.32 12.08 1.27
C LYS A 119 -2.11 10.83 1.73
N PRO A 120 -1.83 9.63 1.19
CA PRO A 120 -2.70 8.46 1.35
C PRO A 120 -2.87 8.07 2.81
N THR A 121 -1.78 7.95 3.57
CA THR A 121 -1.85 7.60 5.00
C THR A 121 -2.69 8.58 5.82
N ARG A 122 -2.58 9.89 5.55
CA ARG A 122 -3.35 10.91 6.27
C ARG A 122 -4.83 10.84 5.91
N THR A 123 -5.13 10.74 4.62
CA THR A 123 -6.50 10.63 4.12
C THR A 123 -7.18 9.39 4.69
N THR A 124 -6.53 8.22 4.59
CA THR A 124 -7.02 6.94 5.12
C THR A 124 -7.31 7.01 6.62
N LEU A 125 -6.45 7.63 7.42
CA LEU A 125 -6.70 7.80 8.86
C LEU A 125 -7.94 8.63 9.17
N ILE A 126 -8.29 9.60 8.31
CA ILE A 126 -9.47 10.46 8.51
C ILE A 126 -10.75 9.71 8.15
N ILE A 127 -10.76 9.00 7.01
CA ILE A 127 -11.94 8.35 6.45
C ILE A 127 -12.24 6.98 7.07
N ALA A 128 -11.26 6.32 7.69
CA ALA A 128 -11.35 4.91 8.08
C ALA A 128 -12.59 4.55 8.91
N PRO A 129 -13.01 5.31 9.94
CA PRO A 129 -14.23 4.97 10.68
C PRO A 129 -15.47 4.93 9.78
N THR A 130 -15.63 5.92 8.89
CA THR A 130 -16.77 6.01 7.97
C THR A 130 -16.81 4.82 7.02
N ILE A 131 -15.67 4.49 6.41
CA ILE A 131 -15.58 3.36 5.46
C ILE A 131 -15.78 2.02 6.15
N TYR A 132 -15.28 1.85 7.38
CA TYR A 132 -15.48 0.64 8.16
C TYR A 132 -16.98 0.36 8.41
N TYR A 133 -17.74 1.38 8.84
CA TYR A 133 -19.18 1.22 9.06
C TYR A 133 -19.96 1.06 7.76
N LEU A 134 -19.57 1.76 6.68
CA LEU A 134 -20.15 1.58 5.35
C LEU A 134 -20.01 0.13 4.88
N ASN A 135 -18.82 -0.45 4.98
CA ASN A 135 -18.58 -1.86 4.63
C ASN A 135 -19.40 -2.81 5.49
N LYS A 136 -19.48 -2.57 6.80
CA LYS A 136 -20.30 -3.40 7.69
C LYS A 136 -21.78 -3.40 7.29
N MET A 137 -22.30 -2.27 6.81
CA MET A 137 -23.66 -2.16 6.31
C MET A 137 -23.86 -2.89 4.98
N LEU A 138 -22.87 -2.84 4.08
CA LEU A 138 -22.95 -3.41 2.73
C LEU A 138 -22.45 -4.86 2.62
N LEU A 139 -21.92 -5.41 3.71
CA LEU A 139 -21.40 -6.76 3.81
C LEU A 139 -22.31 -7.85 3.19
N PRO A 140 -23.65 -7.88 3.40
CA PRO A 140 -24.49 -8.91 2.76
C PRO A 140 -24.47 -8.83 1.23
N PHE A 141 -24.40 -7.62 0.66
CA PHE A 141 -24.33 -7.42 -0.80
C PHE A 141 -22.94 -7.76 -1.34
N VAL A 142 -21.89 -7.36 -0.63
CA VAL A 142 -20.50 -7.68 -0.97
C VAL A 142 -20.28 -9.20 -0.98
N PHE A 143 -20.82 -9.91 0.01
CA PHE A 143 -20.76 -11.37 0.06
C PHE A 143 -21.38 -12.03 -1.18
N LEU A 144 -22.54 -11.53 -1.62
CA LEU A 144 -23.21 -12.04 -2.82
C LEU A 144 -22.39 -11.80 -4.09
N ILE A 145 -21.78 -10.62 -4.22
CA ILE A 145 -20.90 -10.27 -5.34
C ILE A 145 -19.69 -11.19 -5.34
N ASN A 146 -18.98 -11.31 -4.22
CA ASN A 146 -17.79 -12.16 -4.12
C ASN A 146 -18.10 -13.63 -4.42
N LYS A 147 -19.25 -14.13 -3.95
CA LYS A 147 -19.71 -15.48 -4.29
C LYS A 147 -19.95 -15.63 -5.80
N THR A 148 -20.54 -14.63 -6.44
CA THR A 148 -20.78 -14.63 -7.89
C THR A 148 -19.46 -14.61 -8.66
N VAL A 149 -18.52 -13.75 -8.27
CA VAL A 149 -17.18 -13.66 -8.86
C VAL A 149 -16.43 -14.99 -8.72
N ASN A 150 -16.43 -15.60 -7.53
CA ASN A 150 -15.75 -16.88 -7.28
C ASN A 150 -16.35 -18.03 -8.09
N LEU A 151 -17.68 -18.03 -8.30
CA LEU A 151 -18.35 -19.01 -9.16
C LEU A 151 -17.91 -18.88 -10.62
N ILE A 152 -17.70 -17.66 -11.10
CA ILE A 152 -17.24 -17.39 -12.47
C ILE A 152 -15.76 -17.76 -12.64
N ILE A 153 -14.92 -17.44 -11.64
CA ILE A 153 -13.47 -17.62 -11.72
C ILE A 153 -13.02 -19.08 -11.58
N ARG A 154 -13.91 -20.01 -11.18
CA ARG A 154 -13.68 -21.48 -11.11
C ARG A 154 -12.24 -21.87 -10.74
N ASN A 155 -11.88 -21.69 -9.46
CA ASN A 155 -10.68 -22.23 -8.79
C ASN A 155 -9.57 -22.71 -9.73
N LYS A 156 -8.77 -21.78 -10.26
CA LYS A 156 -7.43 -22.09 -10.73
C LYS A 156 -6.51 -21.14 -9.97
N ASP A 157 -5.66 -21.74 -9.16
CA ASP A 157 -4.57 -21.06 -8.42
C ASP A 157 -4.97 -20.37 -7.10
N GLN A 158 -5.66 -21.08 -6.20
CA GLN A 158 -5.27 -20.97 -4.78
C GLN A 158 -3.95 -21.75 -4.59
N LYS A 159 -2.85 -21.21 -5.13
CA LYS A 159 -1.51 -21.63 -4.72
C LYS A 159 -1.10 -20.70 -3.58
N ASP A 160 -0.99 -21.29 -2.40
CA ASP A 160 -0.28 -20.84 -1.22
C ASP A 160 0.01 -19.33 -1.14
N LEU A 161 -0.91 -18.61 -0.50
CA LEU A 161 -0.70 -17.24 0.00
C LEU A 161 0.29 -17.18 1.18
N THR A 162 1.11 -18.21 1.37
CA THR A 162 2.24 -18.14 2.28
C THR A 162 3.39 -17.52 1.50
N VAL A 163 3.60 -16.22 1.71
CA VAL A 163 4.84 -15.55 1.29
C VAL A 163 5.99 -16.43 1.78
N SER A 164 6.81 -16.95 0.85
CA SER A 164 7.99 -17.72 1.25
C SER A 164 8.98 -16.80 1.95
N ASP A 165 9.84 -17.37 2.79
CA ASP A 165 10.92 -16.59 3.42
C ASP A 165 11.79 -15.90 2.35
N GLU A 166 12.03 -16.58 1.22
CA GLU A 166 12.72 -16.03 0.04
C GLU A 166 12.02 -14.78 -0.53
N GLN A 167 10.69 -14.83 -0.75
CA GLN A 167 9.94 -13.67 -1.25
C GLN A 167 9.98 -12.49 -0.27
N SER A 168 9.90 -12.77 1.03
CA SER A 168 9.98 -11.74 2.06
C SER A 168 11.36 -11.07 2.08
N GLU A 169 12.42 -11.85 1.88
CA GLU A 169 13.78 -11.33 1.82
C GLU A 169 14.02 -10.51 0.55
N GLU A 170 13.57 -10.99 -0.62
CA GLU A 170 13.63 -10.24 -1.88
C GLU A 170 12.92 -8.88 -1.76
N GLU A 171 11.73 -8.84 -1.14
CA GLU A 171 11.02 -7.59 -0.87
C GLU A 171 11.82 -6.65 0.04
N LEU A 172 12.42 -7.17 1.12
CA LEU A 172 13.24 -6.38 2.04
C LEU A 172 14.51 -5.84 1.36
N GLN A 173 15.18 -6.64 0.53
CA GLN A 173 16.33 -6.20 -0.27
C GLN A 173 15.93 -5.06 -1.21
N GLY A 174 14.80 -5.19 -1.92
CA GLY A 174 14.27 -4.12 -2.77
C GLY A 174 13.97 -2.82 -2.01
N VAL A 175 13.46 -2.92 -0.78
CA VAL A 175 13.24 -1.73 0.09
C VAL A 175 14.55 -1.07 0.50
N ILE A 176 15.58 -1.85 0.82
CA ILE A 176 16.93 -1.34 1.12
C ILE A 176 17.56 -0.71 -0.12
N ASP A 177 17.31 -1.26 -1.30
CA ASP A 177 17.84 -0.69 -2.55
C ASP A 177 17.26 0.69 -2.86
N LEU A 178 16.01 0.90 -2.50
CA LEU A 178 15.29 2.17 -2.59
C LEU A 178 15.58 3.11 -1.42
N TYR A 179 16.33 2.66 -0.40
CA TYR A 179 16.69 3.50 0.74
C TYR A 179 17.67 4.59 0.28
N GLN A 180 17.14 5.80 0.10
CA GLN A 180 17.91 7.01 -0.16
C GLN A 180 17.44 8.09 0.81
N THR A 181 18.40 8.74 1.45
CA THR A 181 18.12 9.84 2.37
C THR A 181 18.97 11.05 1.99
N SER A 182 18.65 12.21 2.56
CA SER A 182 19.47 13.42 2.39
C SER A 182 20.83 13.33 3.11
N ASN A 183 21.09 12.23 3.84
CA ASN A 183 22.36 12.00 4.52
C ASN A 183 23.46 11.68 3.48
N PRO A 184 24.62 12.38 3.51
CA PRO A 184 25.77 12.03 2.67
C PRO A 184 26.21 10.57 2.79
N ASP A 185 25.99 9.94 3.94
CA ASP A 185 26.42 8.56 4.23
C ASP A 185 25.38 7.49 3.89
N SER A 186 24.31 7.85 3.17
CA SER A 186 23.20 6.94 2.86
C SER A 186 23.63 5.68 2.08
N GLU A 187 24.63 5.78 1.21
CA GLU A 187 25.20 4.62 0.50
C GLU A 187 25.90 3.64 1.47
N HIS A 188 26.65 4.16 2.45
CA HIS A 188 27.31 3.30 3.43
C HIS A 188 26.31 2.62 4.37
N GLU A 189 25.24 3.33 4.77
CA GLU A 189 24.13 2.74 5.52
C GLU A 189 23.46 1.61 4.73
N LYS A 190 23.27 1.80 3.41
CA LYS A 190 22.70 0.79 2.52
C LYS A 190 23.58 -0.47 2.44
N GLU A 191 24.89 -0.31 2.23
CA GLU A 191 25.85 -1.43 2.23
C GLU A 191 25.82 -2.22 3.56
N MET A 192 25.72 -1.51 4.68
CA MET A 192 25.62 -2.11 6.01
C MET A 192 24.35 -2.95 6.16
N LEU A 193 23.19 -2.40 5.76
CA LEU A 193 21.91 -3.12 5.83
C LEU A 193 21.91 -4.38 4.96
N GLN A 194 22.46 -4.31 3.75
CA GLN A 194 22.60 -5.47 2.87
C GLN A 194 23.54 -6.53 3.47
N SER A 195 24.64 -6.11 4.10
CA SER A 195 25.59 -7.01 4.75
C SER A 195 24.98 -7.73 5.96
N ILE A 196 24.14 -7.04 6.73
CA ILE A 196 23.43 -7.64 7.88
C ILE A 196 22.44 -8.72 7.45
N LEU A 197 21.72 -8.53 6.34
CA LEU A 197 20.83 -9.55 5.78
C LEU A 197 21.59 -10.81 5.39
N LYS A 198 22.67 -10.65 4.61
CA LYS A 198 23.51 -11.76 4.14
C LYS A 198 24.29 -12.46 5.25
N LEU A 199 24.46 -11.83 6.41
CA LEU A 199 25.23 -12.38 7.51
C LEU A 199 24.69 -13.73 7.99
N ASN A 200 23.37 -13.92 7.96
CA ASN A 200 22.75 -15.18 8.39
C ASN A 200 23.13 -16.36 7.47
N ASP A 201 23.40 -16.07 6.20
CA ASP A 201 23.77 -17.08 5.20
C ASP A 201 25.27 -17.14 4.93
N THR A 202 26.04 -16.21 5.51
CA THR A 202 27.50 -16.15 5.35
C THR A 202 28.14 -17.31 6.09
N ILE A 203 28.70 -18.26 5.34
CA ILE A 203 29.41 -19.41 5.89
C ILE A 203 30.81 -19.00 6.37
N VAL A 204 31.37 -19.74 7.34
CA VAL A 204 32.72 -19.47 7.87
C VAL A 204 33.74 -19.50 6.73
N GLU A 205 33.52 -20.33 5.71
CA GLU A 205 34.35 -20.41 4.51
C GLU A 205 34.56 -19.09 3.76
N GLU A 206 33.58 -18.19 3.82
CA GLU A 206 33.63 -16.90 3.13
C GLU A 206 34.48 -15.86 3.87
N VAL A 207 34.78 -16.09 5.15
CA VAL A 207 35.43 -15.08 6.02
C VAL A 207 36.80 -15.54 6.53
N PHE A 208 37.07 -16.86 6.63
CA PHE A 208 38.35 -17.31 7.20
C PHE A 208 39.55 -17.00 6.30
N THR A 209 40.71 -16.76 6.93
CA THR A 209 41.97 -16.62 6.20
C THR A 209 42.48 -18.00 5.78
N HIS A 210 42.57 -18.27 4.48
CA HIS A 210 43.03 -19.56 3.97
C HIS A 210 44.36 -20.00 4.61
N ARG A 211 44.50 -21.28 5.01
CA ARG A 211 45.65 -21.79 5.79
C ARG A 211 47.03 -21.41 5.25
N LYS A 212 47.15 -21.33 3.91
CA LYS A 212 48.39 -20.96 3.21
C LYS A 212 48.79 -19.50 3.42
N ASN A 213 47.84 -18.65 3.81
CA ASN A 213 47.99 -17.22 4.00
C ASN A 213 48.04 -16.85 5.50
N ILE A 214 47.98 -17.85 6.40
CA ILE A 214 48.07 -17.61 7.84
C ILE A 214 49.53 -17.38 8.20
N TYR A 215 49.81 -16.23 8.82
CA TYR A 215 51.06 -16.00 9.52
C TYR A 215 51.07 -16.87 10.79
N SER A 216 51.98 -17.84 10.86
CA SER A 216 52.11 -18.78 11.97
C SER A 216 53.54 -18.81 12.48
N ILE A 217 53.72 -19.22 13.73
CA ILE A 217 55.04 -19.36 14.35
C ILE A 217 55.27 -20.82 14.70
N ASP A 218 56.43 -21.36 14.29
CA ASP A 218 56.83 -22.70 14.66
C ASP A 218 57.20 -22.75 16.16
N ILE A 219 56.56 -23.66 16.89
CA ILE A 219 56.74 -23.88 18.32
C ILE A 219 58.15 -24.37 18.68
N ASN A 220 58.88 -24.94 17.71
CA ASN A 220 60.22 -25.48 17.91
C ASN A 220 61.33 -24.41 17.86
N LEU A 221 60.99 -23.14 17.59
CA LEU A 221 61.95 -22.03 17.59
C LEU A 221 62.36 -21.65 19.01
N ASN A 222 63.54 -21.06 19.14
CA ASN A 222 64.01 -20.54 20.42
C ASN A 222 63.13 -19.38 20.89
N LEU A 223 62.99 -19.24 22.21
CA LEU A 223 62.09 -18.27 22.84
C LEU A 223 62.37 -16.82 22.40
N ASP A 224 63.65 -16.45 22.26
CA ASP A 224 64.07 -15.13 21.77
C ASP A 224 63.68 -14.88 20.31
N GLU A 225 63.72 -15.93 19.46
CA GLU A 225 63.32 -15.83 18.05
C GLU A 225 61.80 -15.72 17.90
N ILE A 226 61.04 -16.42 18.76
CA ILE A 226 59.58 -16.31 18.85
C ILE A 226 59.18 -14.88 19.24
N ILE A 227 59.77 -14.32 20.30
CA ILE A 227 59.50 -12.95 20.75
C ILE A 227 59.82 -11.94 19.64
N LYS A 228 60.96 -12.13 18.95
CA LYS A 228 61.36 -11.27 17.83
C LYS A 228 60.35 -11.32 16.68
N LYS A 229 59.85 -12.51 16.33
CA LYS A 229 58.81 -12.67 15.30
C LYS A 229 57.48 -12.04 15.70
N ILE A 230 57.05 -12.18 16.96
CA ILE A 230 55.83 -11.55 17.49
C ILE A 230 55.94 -10.02 17.42
N ASN A 231 57.06 -9.43 17.85
CA ASN A 231 57.24 -7.98 17.83
C ASN A 231 57.31 -7.37 16.42
N LEU A 232 57.72 -8.17 15.43
CA LEU A 232 57.73 -7.77 14.01
C LEU A 232 56.38 -8.00 13.31
N SER A 233 55.49 -8.79 13.92
CA SER A 233 54.15 -9.07 13.40
C SER A 233 53.21 -7.88 13.59
N LYS A 234 52.27 -7.72 12.65
CA LYS A 234 51.17 -6.75 12.75
C LYS A 234 49.91 -7.33 13.42
N PHE A 235 49.95 -8.61 13.79
CA PHE A 235 48.78 -9.36 14.28
C PHE A 235 48.81 -9.49 15.81
N THR A 236 47.64 -9.34 16.43
CA THR A 236 47.45 -9.48 17.88
C THR A 236 47.37 -10.94 18.35
N ARG A 237 47.02 -11.87 17.45
CA ARG A 237 46.83 -13.30 17.74
C ARG A 237 47.48 -14.11 16.63
N ILE A 238 48.33 -15.06 16.99
CA ILE A 238 49.14 -15.84 16.06
C ILE A 238 49.01 -17.31 16.46
N PRO A 239 48.51 -18.18 15.56
CA PRO A 239 48.49 -19.62 15.77
C PRO A 239 49.88 -20.26 15.62
#